data_AF-A0A8J6B213-F1
#
_entry.id   AF-A0A8J6B213-F1
#
_cell.length_a   1.000
_cell.length_b   1.000
_cell.length_c   1.000
_cell.angle_alpha   90.00
_cell.angle_beta   90.00
_cell.angle_gamma   90.00
#
_symmetry.space_group_name_H-M   'P 1'
#
loop_
_entity.id
_entity.type
_entity.pdbx_description
1 polymer ?
#
loop_
_entity_poly.entity_id
_entity_poly.type
_entity_poly.pdbx_seq_one_letter_code
_entity_poly.pdbx_strand_id
1 'polypeptide(L)' 'YHVTCSDIGSLPDLTITIGGAQYPVPAAAYISQFSGSCTSGFQTTAGPWILGDIFIREYFVAFDRSHNRIGFASAAKS' A
#
# COMPACT_ATOMS: atom_id res chain seq x y z
N TYR A 1 14.97 1.55 0.83
CA TYR A 1 15.71 1.52 -0.45
C TYR A 1 15.45 2.81 -1.22
N HIS A 2 16.48 3.45 -1.78
CA HIS A 2 16.31 4.67 -2.57
C HIS A 2 15.88 4.38 -4.00
N VAL A 3 15.08 5.27 -4.57
CA VAL A 3 14.69 5.27 -5.99
C VAL A 3 14.86 6.67 -6.56
N THR A 4 15.02 6.79 -7.87
CA THR A 4 15.05 8.11 -8.53
C THR A 4 13.65 8.70 -8.49
N CYS A 5 13.50 9.93 -7.99
CA CYS A 5 12.20 10.59 -7.86
C CYS A 5 11.48 10.80 -9.20
N SER A 6 12.23 11.02 -10.28
CA SER A 6 11.67 11.16 -11.64
C SER A 6 11.01 9.88 -12.16
N ASP A 7 11.38 8.72 -11.62
CA ASP A 7 10.94 7.42 -12.11
C ASP A 7 9.59 7.02 -11.50
N ILE A 8 9.08 7.73 -10.49
CA ILE A 8 7.85 7.36 -9.78
C ILE A 8 6.67 7.18 -10.75
N GLY A 9 6.55 8.03 -11.77
CA GLY A 9 5.48 7.95 -12.75
C GLY A 9 5.58 6.77 -13.73
N SER A 10 6.73 6.09 -13.81
CA SER A 10 6.93 4.91 -14.65
C SER A 10 6.96 3.60 -13.86
N LEU A 11 6.96 3.67 -12.52
CA LEU A 11 6.86 2.49 -11.67
C LEU A 11 5.44 1.88 -11.77
N PRO A 12 5.33 0.54 -11.73
CA PRO A 12 4.04 -0.13 -11.84
C PRO A 12 3.23 0.00 -10.55
N ASP A 13 1.92 -0.13 -10.65
CA ASP A 13 1.07 -0.31 -9.46
C ASP A 13 1.37 -1.67 -8.81
N LEU A 14 1.46 -1.68 -7.48
CA LEU A 14 1.48 -2.94 -6.73
C LEU A 14 0.05 -3.43 -6.60
N THR A 15 -0.28 -4.58 -7.19
CA THR A 15 -1.61 -5.19 -7.01
C THR A 15 -1.56 -6.27 -5.95
N ILE A 16 -2.32 -6.09 -4.87
CA ILE A 16 -2.49 -7.11 -3.83
C ILE A 16 -3.83 -7.81 -4.07
N THR A 17 -3.83 -9.14 -4.15
CA THR A 17 -5.05 -9.92 -4.32
C THR A 17 -5.47 -10.52 -2.98
N ILE A 18 -6.65 -10.16 -2.49
CA ILE A 18 -7.21 -10.64 -1.21
C ILE A 18 -8.61 -11.19 -1.47
N GLY A 19 -8.83 -12.47 -1.17
CA GLY A 19 -10.13 -13.11 -1.37
C GLY A 19 -10.60 -13.13 -2.84
N GLY A 20 -9.66 -13.11 -3.79
CA GLY A 20 -9.96 -13.04 -5.23
C GLY A 20 -10.23 -11.65 -5.79
N ALA A 21 -10.33 -10.62 -4.94
CA ALA A 21 -10.44 -9.22 -5.36
C ALA A 21 -9.05 -8.56 -5.44
N GLN A 22 -8.88 -7.65 -6.39
CA GLN A 22 -7.64 -6.89 -6.61
C GLN A 22 -7.69 -5.53 -5.92
N TYR A 23 -6.59 -5.19 -5.25
CA TYR A 23 -6.38 -3.93 -4.54
C TYR A 23 -5.08 -3.30 -5.06
N PRO A 24 -5.12 -2.53 -6.16
CA PRO A 24 -3.96 -1.81 -6.68
C PRO A 24 -3.53 -0.69 -5.71
N VAL A 25 -2.24 -0.57 -5.49
CA VAL A 25 -1.58 0.47 -4.70
C VAL A 25 -0.66 1.23 -5.65
N PRO A 26 -0.99 2.49 -6.00
CA PRO A 26 -0.21 3.26 -6.95
C PRO A 26 1.23 3.48 -6.50
N ALA A 27 2.15 3.68 -7.45
CA ALA A 27 3.54 4.02 -7.15
C ALA A 27 3.69 5.24 -6.22
N ALA A 28 2.85 6.25 -6.42
CA ALA A 28 2.82 7.44 -5.57
C ALA A 28 2.43 7.15 -4.11
N ALA A 29 1.77 6.01 -3.84
CA ALA A 29 1.39 5.61 -2.49
C ALA A 29 2.49 4.84 -1.76
N TYR A 30 3.26 3.99 -2.47
CA TYR A 30 4.31 3.17 -1.85
C TYR A 30 5.73 3.77 -1.95
N ILE A 31 5.91 4.89 -2.66
CA ILE A 31 7.15 5.69 -2.64
C ILE A 31 6.96 6.93 -1.76
N SER A 32 7.75 7.03 -0.70
CA SER A 32 7.82 8.22 0.14
C SER A 32 8.76 9.25 -0.49
N GLN A 33 8.29 10.49 -0.62
CA GLN A 33 9.10 11.62 -1.07
C GLN A 33 9.29 12.59 0.09
N PHE A 34 10.54 12.77 0.53
CA PHE A 34 10.87 13.68 1.61
C PHE A 34 12.16 14.44 1.30
N SER A 35 12.07 15.78 1.30
CA SER A 35 13.21 16.68 1.08
C SER A 35 14.05 16.36 -0.17
N GLY A 36 13.40 16.00 -1.27
CA GLY A 36 14.05 15.65 -2.53
C GLY A 36 14.63 14.23 -2.60
N SER A 37 14.49 13.43 -1.54
CA SER A 37 14.83 12.01 -1.54
C SER A 37 13.57 11.16 -1.70
N CYS A 38 13.66 10.12 -2.53
CA CYS A 38 12.59 9.15 -2.72
C CYS A 38 13.01 7.78 -2.22
N THR A 39 12.17 7.19 -1.38
CA THR A 39 12.41 5.88 -0.77
C THR A 39 11.22 4.96 -0.94
N SER A 40 11.51 3.70 -1.25
CA SER A 40 10.53 2.63 -1.23
C SER A 40 10.03 2.37 0.19
N GLY A 41 8.72 2.25 0.33
CA GLY A 41 8.03 1.86 1.55
C GLY A 41 8.03 0.35 1.82
N PHE A 42 8.64 -0.46 0.95
CA PHE A 42 8.80 -1.89 1.20
C PHE A 42 9.93 -2.16 2.20
N GLN A 43 9.63 -3.00 3.18
CA GLN A 43 10.58 -3.45 4.19
C GLN A 43 10.58 -4.97 4.26
N THR A 44 11.77 -5.57 4.26
CA THR A 44 11.94 -7.01 4.48
C THR A 44 11.71 -7.32 5.95
N THR A 45 10.87 -8.31 6.23
CA THR A 45 10.59 -8.82 7.58
C THR A 45 10.69 -10.34 7.60
N ALA A 46 10.89 -10.92 8.78
CA ALA A 46 10.74 -12.35 8.98
C ALA A 46 9.26 -12.66 9.30
N GLY A 47 8.62 -13.53 8.52
CA GLY A 47 7.24 -13.96 8.73
C GLY A 47 6.25 -13.44 7.69
N PRO A 48 4.94 -13.40 8.01
CA PRO A 48 3.91 -12.94 7.10
C PRO A 48 4.06 -11.46 6.73
N TRP A 49 3.50 -11.10 5.57
CA TRP A 49 3.41 -9.71 5.13
C TRP A 49 2.61 -8.86 6.14
N ILE A 50 3.09 -7.64 6.38
CA ILE A 50 2.38 -6.63 7.15
C ILE A 50 1.90 -5.55 6.18
N LEU A 51 0.59 -5.48 5.96
CA LEU A 51 -0.04 -4.43 5.15
C LEU A 51 -0.25 -3.21 6.03
N GLY A 52 0.74 -2.34 6.06
CA GLY A 52 0.82 -1.18 6.95
C GLY A 52 0.09 0.06 6.44
N ASP A 53 0.61 1.22 6.85
CA ASP A 53 0.07 2.55 6.57
C ASP A 53 -0.11 2.82 5.06
N ILE A 54 0.81 2.36 4.22
CA ILE A 54 0.72 2.48 2.75
C ILE A 54 -0.59 1.87 2.23
N PHE A 55 -0.97 0.69 2.72
CA PHE A 55 -2.20 0.03 2.29
C PHE A 55 -3.44 0.68 2.90
N ILE A 56 -3.38 1.04 4.18
CA ILE A 56 -4.53 1.61 4.93
C ILE A 56 -4.85 3.04 4.47
N ARG A 57 -3.89 3.77 3.88
CA ARG A 57 -4.13 5.07 3.24
C ARG A 57 -4.93 4.95 1.95
N GLU A 58 -4.72 3.90 1.18
CA GLU A 58 -5.46 3.64 -0.06
C GLU A 58 -6.81 2.95 0.19
N TYR A 59 -6.89 2.15 1.26
CA TYR A 59 -8.06 1.33 1.57
C TYR A 59 -8.50 1.47 3.03
N PHE A 60 -9.76 1.86 3.21
CA PHE A 60 -10.43 1.71 4.50
C PHE A 60 -10.53 0.23 4.87
N VAL A 61 -10.16 -0.10 6.10
CA VAL A 61 -10.16 -1.48 6.61
C VAL A 61 -11.16 -1.61 7.75
N ALA A 62 -12.16 -2.46 7.57
CA ALA A 62 -13.15 -2.80 8.59
C ALA A 62 -12.81 -4.15 9.23
N PHE A 63 -12.66 -4.18 10.56
CA PHE A 63 -12.43 -5.40 11.32
C PHE A 63 -13.74 -5.88 11.95
N ASP A 64 -14.36 -6.90 11.36
CA ASP A 64 -15.62 -7.47 11.81
C ASP A 64 -15.36 -8.73 12.63
N ARG A 65 -15.27 -8.55 13.95
CA ARG A 65 -15.00 -9.65 14.89
C ARG A 65 -16.19 -10.56 15.13
N SER A 66 -17.43 -10.09 14.98
CA SER A 66 -18.60 -10.96 15.16
C SER A 66 -18.70 -12.01 14.05
N HIS A 67 -18.21 -11.71 12.85
CA HIS A 67 -18.16 -12.65 11.72
C HIS A 67 -16.74 -13.13 11.37
N ASN A 68 -15.73 -12.81 12.17
CA ASN A 68 -14.31 -13.14 11.95
C ASN A 68 -13.81 -12.83 10.52
N ARG A 69 -14.14 -11.64 10.01
CA ARG A 69 -13.75 -11.21 8.66
C ARG A 69 -13.17 -9.80 8.66
N ILE A 70 -12.48 -9.48 7.57
CA ILE A 70 -11.98 -8.14 7.28
C ILE A 70 -12.65 -7.68 5.99
N GLY A 71 -13.06 -6.43 5.95
CA GLY A 71 -13.61 -5.76 4.77
C GLY A 71 -12.69 -4.64 4.31
N PHE A 72 -12.67 -4.39 3.01
CA PHE A 72 -11.87 -3.35 2.37
C PHE A 72 -12.76 -2.49 1.47
N ALA A 73 -12.52 -1.19 1.46
CA ALA A 73 -13.12 -0.25 0.51
C ALA A 73 -12.10 0.84 0.18
N SER A 74 -12.19 1.47 -1.00
CA SER A 74 -11.33 2.61 -1.31
C SER A 74 -11.47 3.70 -0.26
N ALA A 75 -10.35 4.21 0.23
CA ALA A 75 -10.34 5.34 1.15
C ALA A 75 -10.83 6.62 0.45
N ALA A 76 -11.45 7.52 1.22
CA ALA A 76 -11.76 8.86 0.72
C ALA A 76 -10.45 9.61 0.44
N LYS A 77 -10.40 10.31 -0.68
CA LYS A 77 -9.27 11.20 -0.99
C LYS A 77 -9.37 12.44 -0.08
N SER A 78 -8.29 12.74 0.62
CA SER A 78 -8.13 13.96 1.40
C SER A 78 -7.92 15.19 0.53
#